data_AF-A0A508X3Y6-F1
#
_entry.id   AF-A0A508X3Y6-F1
#
_cell.length_a   1.000
_cell.length_b   1.000
_cell.length_c   1.000
_cell.angle_alpha   90.00
_cell.angle_beta   90.00
_cell.angle_gamma   90.00
#
_symmetry.space_group_name_H-M   'P 1'
#
loop_
_entity.id
_entity.type
_entity.pdbx_description
1 polymer ?
#
loop_
_entity_poly.entity_id
_entity_poly.type
_entity_poly.pdbx_seq_one_letter_code
_entity_poly.pdbx_strand_id
1 'polypeptide(L)'
;MLLRAAGRTVGEVISDVVSIINPSVIGGGGTLARGGDLLLSGIRALVYQRCLPLATRNLSTELSTTRDDSALYGAAHLLLDDIFAATKTGELLARYGAAAASTHPHAPTRATTGT
;
A
#
# COMPACT_ATOMS: atom_id res chain seq x y z
N MET A 1 7.06 -25.71 -20.10
CA MET A 1 6.02 -25.20 -21.02
C MET A 1 4.78 -24.65 -20.28
N LEU A 2 4.23 -25.34 -19.26
CA LEU A 2 3.03 -24.87 -18.53
C LEU A 2 3.11 -23.43 -17.98
N LEU A 3 4.25 -23.07 -17.36
CA LEU A 3 4.43 -21.73 -16.78
C LEU A 3 4.38 -20.61 -17.84
N ARG A 4 4.82 -20.91 -19.07
CA ARG A 4 4.82 -19.97 -20.20
C ARG A 4 3.40 -19.78 -20.77
N ALA A 5 2.61 -20.85 -20.79
CA ALA A 5 1.20 -20.78 -21.15
C ALA A 5 0.39 -20.01 -20.09
N ALA A 6 0.62 -20.31 -18.81
CA ALA A 6 0.01 -19.57 -17.70
C ALA A 6 0.37 -18.08 -17.73
N GLY A 7 1.64 -17.74 -17.95
CA GLY A 7 2.09 -16.34 -18.08
C GLY A 7 1.45 -15.62 -19.29
N ARG A 8 1.13 -16.34 -20.37
CA ARG A 8 0.43 -15.79 -21.53
C ARG A 8 -1.04 -15.49 -21.22
N THR A 9 -1.75 -16.42 -20.59
CA THR A 9 -3.15 -16.22 -20.18
C THR A 9 -3.29 -15.08 -19.17
N VAL A 10 -2.40 -15.02 -18.17
CA VAL A 10 -2.36 -13.94 -17.19
C VAL A 10 -1.97 -12.62 -17.86
N GLY A 11 -1.00 -12.64 -18.78
CA GLY A 11 -0.58 -11.47 -19.54
C GLY A 11 -1.69 -10.86 -20.39
N GLU A 12 -2.62 -11.66 -20.94
CA GLU A 12 -3.74 -11.13 -21.73
C GLU A 12 -4.65 -10.23 -20.90
N VAL A 13 -5.08 -10.74 -19.74
CA VAL A 13 -5.95 -9.99 -18.83
C VAL A 13 -5.24 -8.74 -18.30
N ILE A 14 -3.96 -8.88 -17.94
CA ILE A 14 -3.16 -7.74 -17.44
C ILE A 14 -3.04 -6.66 -18.52
N SER A 15 -2.77 -7.02 -19.78
CA SER A 15 -2.68 -6.04 -20.88
C SER A 15 -3.97 -5.25 -21.06
N ASP A 16 -5.11 -5.92 -20.97
CA ASP A 16 -6.42 -5.26 -21.11
C ASP A 16 -6.68 -4.30 -19.95
N VAL A 17 -6.35 -4.71 -18.72
CA VAL A 17 -6.43 -3.85 -17.52
C VAL A 17 -5.51 -2.64 -17.67
N VAL A 18 -4.25 -2.84 -18.04
CA VAL A 18 -3.27 -1.76 -18.24
C VAL A 18 -3.75 -0.75 -19.27
N SER A 19 -4.35 -1.23 -20.37
CA SER A 19 -4.87 -0.37 -21.41
C SER A 19 -6.02 0.53 -20.94
N ILE A 20 -6.77 0.12 -19.91
CA ILE A 20 -7.94 0.85 -19.42
C ILE A 20 -7.56 1.81 -18.28
N ILE A 21 -6.76 1.35 -17.32
CA ILE A 21 -6.51 2.08 -16.07
C ILE A 21 -5.13 2.72 -15.95
N ASN A 22 -4.20 2.43 -16.89
CA ASN A 22 -2.82 2.92 -16.91
C ASN A 22 -2.14 2.91 -15.52
N PRO A 23 -1.99 1.74 -14.88
CA PRO A 23 -1.44 1.66 -13.55
C PRO A 23 0.08 1.89 -13.56
N SER A 24 0.60 2.47 -12.47
CA SER A 24 2.05 2.64 -12.28
C SER A 24 2.75 1.37 -11.80
N VAL A 25 2.03 0.44 -11.14
CA VAL A 25 2.61 -0.79 -10.56
C VAL A 25 1.64 -1.96 -10.75
N ILE A 26 2.17 -3.12 -11.14
CA ILE A 26 1.47 -4.40 -11.15
C ILE A 26 2.23 -5.40 -10.28
N GLY A 27 1.58 -5.85 -9.21
CA GLY A 27 2.12 -6.78 -8.22
C GLY A 27 1.46 -8.15 -8.27
N GLY A 28 2.23 -9.23 -8.37
CA GLY A 28 1.72 -10.61 -8.29
C GLY A 28 2.04 -11.29 -6.96
N GLY A 29 1.04 -11.81 -6.24
CA GLY A 29 1.20 -12.50 -4.94
C GLY A 29 0.84 -13.99 -4.98
N GLY A 30 1.03 -14.69 -3.85
CA GLY A 30 0.60 -16.09 -3.69
C GLY A 30 1.38 -17.09 -4.54
N THR A 31 0.73 -18.12 -5.07
CA THR A 31 1.38 -19.17 -5.87
C THR A 31 1.98 -18.66 -7.18
N LEU A 32 1.48 -17.53 -7.71
CA LEU A 32 2.06 -16.85 -8.88
C LEU A 32 3.44 -16.24 -8.58
N ALA A 33 3.66 -15.74 -7.36
CA ALA A 33 4.96 -15.24 -6.91
C ALA A 33 6.04 -16.34 -6.92
N ARG A 34 5.65 -17.60 -6.68
CA ARG A 34 6.56 -18.77 -6.76
C ARG A 34 7.02 -19.07 -8.19
N GLY A 35 6.34 -18.53 -9.21
CA GLY A 35 6.70 -18.66 -10.62
C GLY A 35 7.92 -17.84 -11.04
N GLY A 36 8.37 -16.90 -10.21
CA GLY A 36 9.60 -16.13 -10.40
C GLY A 36 9.68 -15.41 -11.76
N ASP A 37 10.93 -15.15 -12.20
CA ASP A 37 11.22 -14.36 -13.41
C ASP A 37 10.69 -14.99 -14.70
N LEU A 38 10.49 -16.31 -14.74
CA LEU A 38 9.96 -17.00 -15.92
C LEU A 38 8.48 -16.70 -16.16
N LEU A 39 7.69 -16.56 -15.10
CA LEU A 39 6.30 -16.12 -15.22
C LEU A 39 6.24 -14.63 -15.58
N LEU A 40 7.05 -13.83 -14.89
CA LEU A 40 7.10 -12.37 -15.06
C LEU A 40 7.54 -11.97 -16.48
N SER A 41 8.53 -12.66 -17.04
CA SER A 41 8.98 -12.45 -18.43
C SER A 41 7.88 -12.77 -19.46
N GLY A 42 7.07 -13.80 -19.22
CA GLY A 42 5.93 -14.14 -20.07
C GLY A 42 4.84 -13.06 -20.06
N ILE A 43 4.55 -12.51 -18.88
CA ILE A 43 3.59 -11.41 -18.70
C ILE A 43 4.12 -10.13 -19.38
N ARG A 44 5.38 -9.75 -19.11
CA ARG A 44 6.01 -8.55 -19.70
C ARG A 44 6.05 -8.61 -21.22
N ALA A 45 6.33 -9.78 -21.79
CA ALA A 45 6.32 -9.96 -23.25
C ALA A 45 4.95 -9.61 -23.86
N LEU A 46 3.85 -9.93 -23.18
CA LEU A 46 2.51 -9.65 -23.68
C LEU A 46 2.06 -8.21 -23.45
N VAL A 47 2.41 -7.64 -22.30
CA VAL A 47 2.14 -6.23 -21.99
C VAL A 47 2.88 -5.31 -22.96
N TYR A 48 4.15 -5.61 -23.26
CA TYR A 48 4.90 -4.86 -24.27
C TYR A 48 4.39 -5.08 -25.70
N GLN A 49 3.76 -6.23 -26.00
CA GLN A 49 3.17 -6.47 -27.33
C GLN A 49 1.83 -5.74 -27.54
N ARG A 50 1.02 -5.56 -26.50
CA ARG A 50 -0.34 -5.01 -26.60
C ARG A 50 -0.49 -3.56 -26.15
N CYS A 51 0.35 -3.07 -25.24
CA CYS A 51 0.25 -1.70 -24.73
C CYS A 51 1.26 -0.79 -25.44
N LEU A 52 0.82 0.38 -25.94
CA LEU A 52 1.69 1.33 -26.62
C LEU A 52 2.85 1.78 -25.71
N PRO A 53 4.06 2.06 -26.25
CA PRO A 53 5.27 2.41 -25.48
C PRO A 53 5.15 3.66 -24.58
N LEU A 54 4.07 4.44 -24.75
CA LEU A 54 3.77 5.64 -23.97
C LEU A 54 3.11 5.34 -22.61
N ALA A 55 2.42 4.19 -22.45
CA ALA A 55 1.79 3.77 -21.19
C ALA A 55 2.74 2.93 -20.30
N THR A 56 3.69 2.22 -20.90
CA THR A 56 4.56 1.27 -20.19
C THR A 56 5.83 1.88 -19.60
N ARG A 57 6.11 3.18 -19.81
CA ARG A 57 7.38 3.81 -19.40
C ARG A 57 7.56 3.84 -17.87
N ASN A 58 6.46 3.84 -17.11
CA ASN A 58 6.47 3.85 -15.65
C ASN A 58 5.91 2.56 -15.03
N LEU A 59 5.58 1.55 -15.83
CA LEU A 59 4.98 0.33 -15.31
C LEU A 59 6.05 -0.56 -14.67
N SER A 60 6.10 -0.62 -13.34
CA SER A 60 6.87 -1.66 -12.65
C SER A 60 6.03 -2.94 -12.54
N THR A 61 6.63 -4.06 -12.90
CA THR A 61 6.04 -5.40 -12.72
C THR A 61 6.86 -6.11 -11.66
N GLU A 62 6.29 -6.27 -10.48
CA GLU A 62 6.98 -6.82 -9.31
C GLU A 62 6.25 -8.08 -8.84
N LEU A 63 6.98 -9.11 -8.43
CA LEU A 63 6.38 -10.20 -7.67
C LEU A 63 6.45 -9.82 -6.20
N SER A 64 5.30 -9.81 -5.54
CA SER A 64 5.21 -9.63 -4.10
C SER A 64 6.07 -10.71 -3.44
N THR A 65 6.99 -10.28 -2.58
CA THR A 65 7.53 -11.15 -1.54
C THR A 65 6.38 -11.46 -0.58
N THR A 66 5.61 -12.49 -0.89
CA THR A 66 4.57 -13.00 0.01
C THR A 66 5.28 -13.48 1.27
N ARG A 67 5.32 -12.60 2.28
CA ARG A 67 5.70 -12.97 3.64
C ARG A 67 4.50 -13.70 4.24
N ASP A 68 4.75 -14.73 5.03
CA ASP A 68 3.67 -15.45 5.73
C ASP A 68 2.80 -14.49 6.56
N ASP A 69 3.39 -13.39 7.03
CA ASP A 69 2.72 -12.34 7.80
C ASP A 69 1.98 -11.29 6.95
N SER A 70 1.93 -11.42 5.62
CA SER A 70 1.30 -10.43 4.73
C SER A 70 -0.17 -10.14 5.06
N ALA A 71 -0.91 -11.16 5.53
CA ALA A 71 -2.27 -10.99 6.03
C ALA A 71 -2.32 -10.11 7.29
N LEU A 72 -1.33 -10.25 8.19
CA LEU A 72 -1.21 -9.42 9.40
C LEU A 72 -0.90 -7.97 9.04
N TYR A 73 0.00 -7.74 8.07
CA TYR A 73 0.31 -6.40 7.57
C TYR A 73 -0.92 -5.73 6.92
N GLY A 74 -1.68 -6.47 6.12
CA GLY A 74 -2.92 -5.99 5.53
C GLY A 74 -3.97 -5.62 6.60
N ALA A 75 -4.16 -6.49 7.59
CA ALA A 75 -5.06 -6.22 8.71
C ALA A 75 -4.61 -5.00 9.54
N ALA A 76 -3.32 -4.87 9.82
CA ALA A 76 -2.77 -3.70 10.49
C ALA A 76 -2.98 -2.42 9.68
N HIS A 77 -2.79 -2.46 8.36
CA HIS A 77 -3.03 -1.30 7.49
C HIS A 77 -4.51 -0.90 7.45
N LEU A 78 -5.42 -1.87 7.41
CA LEU A 78 -6.87 -1.59 7.49
C LEU A 78 -7.25 -0.97 8.84
N LEU A 79 -6.68 -1.47 9.93
CA LEU A 79 -6.90 -0.91 11.27
C LEU A 79 -6.34 0.51 11.38
N LEU A 80 -5.15 0.76 10.85
CA LEU A 80 -4.56 2.09 10.81
C LEU A 80 -5.42 3.06 9.99
N ASP A 81 -5.90 2.64 8.82
CA ASP A 81 -6.77 3.45 7.96
C ASP A 81 -8.09 3.79 8.67
N ASP A 82 -8.67 2.83 9.41
CA ASP A 82 -9.86 3.06 10.23
C ASP A 82 -9.59 4.02 11.41
N ILE A 83 -8.49 3.83 12.15
CA ILE A 83 -8.14 4.70 13.29
C ILE A 83 -7.85 6.13 12.83
N PHE A 84 -7.15 6.28 11.70
CA PHE A 84 -6.78 7.58 11.13
C PHE A 84 -7.82 8.14 10.15
N ALA A 85 -8.99 7.50 10.02
CA ALA A 85 -10.09 8.02 9.25
C ALA A 85 -10.51 9.40 9.77
N ALA A 86 -10.80 10.34 8.87
CA ALA A 86 -11.04 11.76 9.20
C ALA A 86 -12.03 11.98 10.35
N THR A 87 -13.07 11.15 10.45
CA THR A 87 -14.08 11.19 11.53
C THR A 87 -13.49 10.80 12.89
N LYS A 88 -12.63 9.78 12.94
CA LYS A 88 -12.02 9.27 14.18
C LYS A 88 -10.81 10.09 14.62
N THR A 89 -10.09 10.69 13.68
CA THR A 89 -8.95 11.56 13.96
C THR A 89 -9.35 12.77 14.82
N GLY A 90 -10.52 13.38 14.57
CA GLY A 90 -11.05 14.48 15.38
C GLY A 90 -11.34 14.07 16.84
N GLU A 91 -11.94 12.90 17.05
CA GLU A 91 -12.19 12.36 18.39
C GLU A 91 -10.90 11.99 19.12
N LEU A 92 -9.90 11.47 18.40
CA LEU A 92 -8.60 11.06 18.95
C LEU A 92 -7.78 12.28 19.38
N LEU A 93 -7.77 13.34 18.58
CA LEU A 93 -7.20 14.65 18.93
C LEU A 93 -7.90 15.27 20.13
N ALA A 94 -9.24 15.22 20.20
CA ALA A 94 -9.99 15.73 21.33
C ALA A 94 -9.68 14.98 22.64
N ARG A 95 -9.54 13.64 22.57
CA ARG A 95 -9.14 12.81 23.72
C ARG A 95 -7.71 13.12 24.19
N TYR A 96 -6.76 13.28 23.28
CA TYR A 96 -5.39 13.66 23.64
C TYR A 96 -5.31 15.08 24.21
N GLY A 97 -6.08 16.04 23.66
CA GLY A 97 -6.17 17.40 24.19
C GLY A 97 -6.75 17.44 25.61
N ALA A 98 -7.78 16.63 25.89
CA ALA A 98 -8.37 16.49 27.22
C ALA A 98 -7.42 15.81 28.22
N ALA A 99 -6.70 14.77 27.81
CA ALA A 99 -5.69 14.11 28.63
C ALA A 99 -4.48 15.01 28.93
N ALA A 100 -4.05 15.83 27.96
CA ALA A 100 -3.00 16.83 28.14
C ALA A 100 -3.42 17.93 29.14
N ALA A 101 -4.69 18.36 29.10
CA ALA A 101 -5.24 19.33 30.05
C ALA A 101 -5.31 18.78 31.49
N SER A 102 -5.44 17.47 31.67
CA SER A 102 -5.43 16.84 33.01
C SER A 102 -4.04 16.67 33.64
N THR A 103 -2.94 16.88 32.89
CA THR A 103 -1.58 16.58 33.36
C THR A 103 -0.82 17.82 33.88
N HIS A 104 -1.44 18.99 34.02
CA HIS A 104 -0.76 20.19 34.52
C HIS A 104 -1.41 20.81 35.77
N PRO A 105 -0.94 20.45 36.99
CA PRO A 105 -1.12 21.28 38.17
C PRO A 105 0.27 21.73 38.69
N HIS A 106 0.79 22.84 38.19
CA HIS A 106 1.68 23.67 39.02
C HIS A 106 1.45 25.15 38.74
N ALA A 107 0.83 25.80 39.71
CA ALA A 107 0.50 27.22 39.72
C ALA A 107 1.77 28.09 39.77
N PRO A 108 1.80 29.24 39.07
CA PRO A 108 2.84 30.23 39.33
C PRO A 108 2.59 30.89 40.68
N THR A 109 3.43 30.57 41.67
CA THR A 109 3.57 31.36 42.90
C THR A 109 4.00 32.77 42.52
N ARG A 110 3.05 33.71 42.58
CA ARG A 110 3.34 35.15 42.64
C ARG A 110 4.07 35.41 43.96
N ALA A 111 5.39 35.58 43.89
CA ALA A 111 6.12 36.28 44.93
C ALA A 111 5.81 37.77 44.81
N THR A 112 4.76 38.19 45.51
CA THR A 112 4.63 39.56 46.03
C THR A 112 5.62 39.75 47.19
N THR A 113 5.95 41.03 47.46
CA THR A 113 6.72 41.55 48.62
C THR A 113 8.23 41.62 48.32
N GLY A 114 8.86 42.78 48.07
CA GLY A 114 8.63 44.10 48.64
C GLY A 114 9.38 44.23 49.95
N THR A 115 10.59 44.76 49.92
CA THR A 115 11.25 45.73 50.85
C THR A 115 12.74 45.70 50.56
#